data_AF-A0A0Q4RC08-F1
#
_entry.id   AF-A0A0Q4RC08-F1
#
_cell.length_a   1.000
_cell.length_b   1.000
_cell.length_c   1.000
_cell.angle_alpha   90.00
_cell.angle_beta   90.00
_cell.angle_gamma   90.00
#
_symmetry.space_group_name_H-M   'P 1'
#
loop_
_entity.id
_entity.type
_entity.pdbx_description
1 polymer ?
#
loop_
_entity_poly.entity_id
_entity_poly.type
_entity_poly.pdbx_seq_one_letter_code
_entity_poly.pdbx_strand_id
1 'polypeptide(L)'
;MAERVQISARQLQRIFKTHSDQTFSSYVEQVRLTHVCTQLLESSETVELLAQQHGFSSASYLHRVFRKKYGCTPAQYRKHSKQPQT
;
A
#
# COMPACT_ATOMS: atom_id res chain seq x y z
N MET A 1 -16.30 23.08 1.78
CA MET A 1 -16.58 22.40 0.48
C MET A 1 -15.26 21.84 -0.01
N ALA A 2 -15.18 20.54 -0.28
CA ALA A 2 -13.93 19.86 -0.59
C ALA A 2 -13.36 20.33 -1.94
N GLU A 3 -12.29 21.12 -1.91
CA GLU A 3 -11.44 21.41 -3.08
C GLU A 3 -10.84 20.09 -3.59
N ARG A 4 -11.50 19.50 -4.58
CA ARG A 4 -10.92 18.41 -5.36
C ARG A 4 -9.83 19.01 -6.22
N VAL A 5 -8.60 18.91 -5.74
CA VAL A 5 -7.36 19.27 -6.43
C VAL A 5 -7.40 18.73 -7.88
N GLN A 6 -7.73 19.60 -8.85
CA GLN A 6 -7.76 19.29 -10.29
C GLN A 6 -6.35 19.29 -10.89
N ILE A 7 -5.41 18.56 -10.27
CA ILE A 7 -4.09 18.38 -10.86
C ILE A 7 -4.19 17.23 -11.87
N SER A 8 -3.93 17.53 -13.15
CA SER A 8 -3.83 16.49 -14.18
C SER A 8 -2.72 15.49 -13.83
N ALA A 9 -2.88 14.21 -14.19
CA ALA A 9 -1.88 13.18 -13.92
C ALA A 9 -0.46 13.57 -14.35
N ARG A 10 -0.34 14.34 -15.44
CA ARG A 10 0.93 14.88 -15.96
C ARG A 10 1.53 15.97 -15.08
N GLN A 11 0.72 16.88 -14.55
CA GLN A 11 1.19 17.90 -13.60
C GLN A 11 1.61 17.26 -12.27
N LEU A 12 0.85 16.28 -11.79
CA LEU A 12 1.16 15.55 -10.57
C LEU A 12 2.48 14.78 -10.71
N GLN A 13 2.65 14.07 -11.83
CA GLN A 13 3.87 13.33 -12.13
C GLN A 13 5.09 14.26 -12.26
N ARG A 14 4.92 15.46 -12.85
CA ARG A 14 5.98 16.47 -12.93
C ARG A 14 6.35 17.02 -11.55
N ILE A 15 5.36 17.40 -10.74
CA ILE A 15 5.59 17.91 -9.36
C ILE A 15 6.31 16.85 -8.52
N PHE A 16 5.87 15.58 -8.58
CA PHE A 16 6.52 14.49 -7.85
C PHE A 16 7.95 14.25 -8.32
N LYS A 17 8.22 14.30 -9.63
CA LYS A 17 9.57 14.09 -10.18
C LYS A 17 10.54 15.24 -9.85
N THR A 18 10.01 16.45 -9.58
CA THR A 18 10.82 17.63 -9.25
C THR A 18 11.12 17.75 -7.75
N HIS A 19 10.27 17.18 -6.89
CA HIS A 19 10.39 17.31 -5.42
C HIS A 19 10.65 15.99 -4.68
N SER A 20 10.67 14.84 -5.37
CA SER A 20 10.85 13.52 -4.76
C SER A 20 11.60 12.58 -5.70
N ASP A 21 12.56 11.81 -5.18
CA ASP A 21 13.21 10.71 -5.93
C ASP A 21 12.26 9.55 -6.25
N GLN A 22 11.00 9.65 -5.84
CA GLN A 22 9.96 8.64 -5.99
C GLN A 22 8.94 9.04 -7.07
N THR A 23 8.51 8.05 -7.86
CA THR A 23 7.40 8.24 -8.79
C THR A 23 6.08 8.38 -8.04
N PHE A 24 5.12 9.11 -8.62
CA PHE A 24 3.76 9.20 -8.08
C PHE A 24 3.13 7.81 -7.83
N SER A 25 3.36 6.86 -8.73
CA SER A 25 2.90 5.48 -8.54
C SER A 25 3.48 4.82 -7.30
N SER A 26 4.78 5.00 -7.02
CA SER A 26 5.42 4.51 -5.80
C SER A 26 4.83 5.14 -4.54
N TYR A 27 4.51 6.44 -4.59
CA TYR A 27 3.85 7.12 -3.48
C TYR A 27 2.44 6.56 -3.22
N VAL A 28 1.63 6.39 -4.27
CA VAL A 28 0.29 5.80 -4.17
C VAL A 28 0.36 4.38 -3.63
N GLU A 29 1.31 3.57 -4.11
CA GLU A 29 1.56 2.22 -3.59
C GLU A 29 1.91 2.25 -2.09
N GLN A 30 2.73 3.20 -1.67
CA GLN A 30 3.09 3.37 -0.27
C GLN A 30 1.89 3.72 0.61
N VAL A 31 1.01 4.62 0.15
CA VAL A 31 -0.24 4.96 0.87
C VAL A 31 -1.16 3.75 0.95
N ARG A 32 -1.38 3.05 -0.18
CA ARG A 32 -2.21 1.82 -0.21
C ARG A 32 -1.67 0.75 0.72
N LEU A 33 -0.35 0.55 0.75
CA LEU A 33 0.30 -0.41 1.64
C LEU A 33 0.07 -0.09 3.12
N THR A 34 0.03 1.18 3.50
CA THR A 34 -0.27 1.57 4.89
C THR A 34 -1.68 1.13 5.28
N HIS A 35 -2.68 1.34 4.40
CA HIS A 35 -4.05 0.89 4.67
C HIS A 35 -4.18 -0.62 4.71
N VAL A 36 -3.49 -1.34 3.81
CA VAL A 36 -3.43 -2.81 3.84
C VAL A 36 -2.85 -3.30 5.17
N CYS A 37 -1.81 -2.66 5.71
CA CYS A 37 -1.27 -3.03 7.03
C CYS A 37 -2.32 -2.90 8.14
N THR A 38 -3.05 -1.79 8.18
CA THR A 38 -4.12 -1.59 9.18
C THR A 38 -5.19 -2.69 9.06
N GLN A 39 -5.68 -2.95 7.85
CA GLN A 39 -6.68 -3.99 7.62
C GLN A 39 -6.16 -5.42 7.91
N LEU A 40 -4.88 -5.71 7.65
CA LEU A 40 -4.27 -7.00 8.01
C LEU A 40 -4.30 -7.27 9.52
N LEU A 41 -4.26 -6.22 10.34
CA LEU A 41 -4.27 -6.28 11.81
C LEU A 41 -5.69 -6.31 12.37
N GLU A 42 -6.60 -5.53 11.79
CA GLU A 42 -7.99 -5.40 12.24
C GLU A 42 -8.89 -6.52 11.71
N SER A 43 -8.55 -7.13 10.57
CA SER A 43 -9.38 -8.11 9.87
C SER A 43 -8.69 -9.45 9.64
N SER A 44 -9.51 -10.49 9.48
CA SER A 44 -9.08 -11.83 9.04
C SER A 44 -9.24 -12.05 7.54
N GLU A 45 -9.40 -10.98 6.75
CA GLU A 45 -9.61 -11.08 5.30
C GLU A 45 -8.40 -11.70 4.59
N THR A 46 -8.62 -12.31 3.43
CA THR A 46 -7.53 -12.89 2.64
C THR A 46 -6.71 -11.81 1.96
N VAL A 47 -5.45 -12.13 1.64
CA VAL A 47 -4.58 -11.18 0.95
C VAL A 47 -5.08 -10.91 -0.46
N GLU A 48 -5.74 -11.87 -1.12
CA GLU A 48 -6.47 -11.65 -2.37
C GLU A 48 -7.54 -10.57 -2.24
N LEU A 49 -8.37 -10.62 -1.19
CA LEU A 49 -9.45 -9.66 -1.00
C LEU A 49 -8.91 -8.26 -0.74
N LEU A 50 -7.90 -8.14 0.13
CA LEU A 50 -7.23 -6.86 0.41
C LEU A 50 -6.56 -6.28 -0.84
N ALA A 51 -5.95 -7.12 -1.68
CA ALA A 51 -5.40 -6.67 -2.95
C ALA A 51 -6.49 -6.05 -3.84
N GLN A 52 -7.64 -6.70 -3.97
CA GLN A 52 -8.75 -6.17 -4.76
C GLN A 52 -9.33 -4.87 -4.17
N GLN A 53 -9.61 -4.83 -2.87
CA GLN A 53 -10.19 -3.67 -2.18
C GLN A 53 -9.28 -2.43 -2.26
N HIS A 54 -7.97 -2.62 -2.18
CA HIS A 54 -7.00 -1.52 -2.23
C HIS A 54 -6.45 -1.24 -3.65
N GLY A 55 -7.05 -1.85 -4.68
CA GLY A 55 -6.76 -1.54 -6.09
C GLY A 55 -5.40 -2.05 -6.59
N PHE A 56 -4.89 -3.14 -6.02
CA PHE A 56 -3.75 -3.87 -6.57
C PHE A 56 -4.21 -4.79 -7.69
N SER A 57 -3.42 -4.86 -8.77
CA SER A 57 -3.73 -5.69 -9.95
C SER A 57 -3.78 -7.19 -9.65
N SER A 58 -3.09 -7.64 -8.60
CA SER A 58 -3.11 -9.03 -8.13
C SER A 58 -2.58 -9.14 -6.70
N ALA A 59 -2.92 -10.25 -6.03
CA ALA A 59 -2.32 -10.62 -4.75
C ALA A 59 -0.80 -10.81 -4.85
N SER A 60 -0.31 -11.39 -5.95
CA SER A 60 1.13 -11.54 -6.23
C SER A 60 1.85 -10.20 -6.31
N TYR A 61 1.23 -9.20 -6.94
CA TYR A 61 1.78 -7.85 -6.99
C TYR A 61 1.86 -7.24 -5.59
N LEU A 62 0.76 -7.32 -4.82
CA LEU A 62 0.71 -6.88 -3.43
C LEU A 62 1.81 -7.55 -2.60
N HIS A 63 1.96 -8.88 -2.69
CA HIS A 63 3.03 -9.63 -2.03
C HIS A 63 4.42 -9.07 -2.35
N ARG A 64 4.71 -8.82 -3.62
CA ARG A 64 6.01 -8.31 -4.07
C ARG A 64 6.31 -6.94 -3.47
N VAL A 65 5.37 -6.00 -3.57
CA VAL A 65 5.59 -4.63 -3.06
C VAL A 65 5.59 -4.58 -1.54
N PHE A 66 4.76 -5.40 -0.88
CA PHE A 66 4.73 -5.51 0.58
C PHE A 66 6.05 -6.05 1.11
N ARG A 67 6.56 -7.16 0.53
CA ARG A 67 7.84 -7.75 0.92
C ARG A 67 9.01 -6.82 0.65
N LYS A 68 9.00 -6.10 -0.48
CA LYS A 68 10.04 -5.10 -0.78
C LYS A 68 10.10 -4.00 0.29
N LYS A 69 8.94 -3.60 0.84
CA LYS A 69 8.84 -2.51 1.81
C LYS A 69 9.07 -2.94 3.25
N TYR A 70 8.50 -4.09 3.67
CA TYR A 70 8.47 -4.53 5.06
C TYR A 70 9.33 -5.78 5.34
N GLY A 71 10.02 -6.33 4.33
CA GLY A 71 10.88 -7.51 4.46
C GLY A 71 10.15 -8.84 4.68
N CYS A 72 8.84 -8.83 4.88
CA CYS A 72 8.02 -10.02 5.16
C CYS A 72 6.76 -10.07 4.26
N THR A 73 6.05 -11.19 4.25
CA THR A 73 4.76 -11.29 3.54
C THR A 73 3.61 -10.72 4.39
N PRO A 74 2.49 -10.28 3.77
CA PRO A 74 1.29 -9.87 4.50
C PRO A 74 0.81 -10.88 5.54
N ALA A 75 0.86 -12.17 5.20
CA ALA A 75 0.49 -13.25 6.11
C ALA A 75 1.45 -13.38 7.30
N GLN A 76 2.76 -13.25 7.07
CA GLN A 76 3.76 -13.20 8.14
C GLN A 76 3.57 -11.97 9.02
N TYR A 77 3.31 -10.80 8.42
CA TYR A 77 3.04 -9.57 9.14
C TYR A 77 1.86 -9.72 10.11
N ARG A 78 0.74 -10.28 9.64
CA ARG A 78 -0.42 -10.63 10.48
C ARG A 78 -0.09 -11.64 11.57
N LYS A 79 0.79 -12.60 11.31
CA LYS A 79 1.18 -13.62 12.30
C LYS A 79 2.07 -13.02 13.40
N HIS A 80 3.00 -12.14 13.05
CA HIS A 80 3.91 -11.50 14.02
C HIS A 80 3.18 -10.55 14.96
N SER A 81 2.17 -9.82 14.48
CA SER A 81 1.37 -8.94 15.34
C SER A 81 0.44 -9.68 16.31
N LYS A 82 0.06 -10.92 15.98
CA LYS A 82 -0.75 -11.80 16.84
C LYS A 82 0.06 -12.63 17.82
N GLN A 83 1.39 -12.57 17.78
CA GLN A 83 2.23 -13.15 18.83
C GLN A 83 2.39 -12.11 19.93
N PRO A 84 1.82 -12.31 21.14
CA PRO A 84 2.23 -11.53 22.29
C PRO A 84 3.72 -11.81 22.50
N GLN A 85 4.53 -10.75 22.41
CA GLN A 85 5.88 -10.78 22.96
C GLN A 85 5.72 -11.17 24.44
N THR A 86 6.18 -12.37 24.78
CA THR A 86 6.27 -12.85 26.16
C THR A 86 7.53 -12.28 26.79
#